data_AF-A0AAV1IM26-F1
#
_entry.id   AF-A0AAV1IM26-F1
#
_cell.length_a   1.000
_cell.length_b   1.000
_cell.length_c   1.000
_cell.angle_alpha   90.00
_cell.angle_beta   90.00
_cell.angle_gamma   90.00
#
_symmetry.space_group_name_H-M   'P 1'
#
loop_
_entity.id
_entity.type
_entity.pdbx_description
1 polymer ?
#
loop_
_entity_poly.entity_id
_entity_poly.type
_entity_poly.pdbx_seq_one_letter_code
_entity_poly.pdbx_strand_id
1 'polypeptide(L)'
;MEATSRRGQGRRKLASGGRIHAGKKSSLRGPLTFTLQALRKSLSAFSGEAYGAHVQPPDIITEHDEDAAPLDTSQCMIHMADGNTLANVVAWLRDICESDPEASLTFPPSLSKEQRAQIHTLVQAVGLGALASVSKGVGDRRHITVVRIGQEDASSQDQLDDLQRHKALWIWKWARDAGVKVSKDEVAEMVLQDCLTADLQQLWERGRTQQKLVIQLCDTITDGLPEELAELLKAENSPYTEVLLEGTYDVLTQRGPLHCAARLGRLPQLELLLEAGALVDCLDGNGWTALQVSRQHPEQCEAEGILLRRGARDDAPDALSELE
;
A
#
# COMPACT_ATOMS: atom_id res chain seq x y z
N MET A 1 -59.52 -28.76 -30.70
CA MET A 1 -58.89 -29.84 -31.48
C MET A 1 -57.47 -29.95 -30.95
N GLU A 2 -57.29 -30.62 -29.80
CA GLU A 2 -57.00 -32.06 -29.68
C GLU A 2 -55.67 -32.43 -30.35
N ALA A 3 -54.61 -32.67 -29.56
CA ALA A 3 -54.25 -33.96 -28.93
C ALA A 3 -53.57 -34.89 -29.96
N THR A 4 -52.52 -35.67 -29.73
CA THR A 4 -51.74 -36.13 -28.56
C THR A 4 -50.68 -37.11 -29.11
N SER A 5 -49.55 -37.31 -28.43
CA SER A 5 -48.94 -38.63 -28.12
C SER A 5 -47.51 -38.40 -27.56
N ARG A 6 -47.27 -38.51 -26.24
CA ARG A 6 -46.80 -39.71 -25.48
C ARG A 6 -45.52 -40.34 -26.06
N ARG A 7 -44.52 -40.85 -25.34
CA ARG A 7 -44.10 -40.95 -23.92
C ARG A 7 -42.73 -41.66 -24.00
N GLY A 8 -41.79 -41.38 -23.09
CA GLY A 8 -40.59 -42.23 -22.94
C GLY A 8 -39.76 -41.88 -21.71
N GLN A 9 -39.96 -42.62 -20.62
CA GLN A 9 -39.18 -42.58 -19.39
C GLN A 9 -37.74 -43.09 -19.62
N GLY A 10 -36.75 -42.46 -18.96
CA GLY A 10 -35.39 -42.97 -18.82
C GLY A 10 -34.73 -42.43 -17.56
N ARG A 11 -34.39 -43.33 -16.62
CA ARG A 11 -33.78 -43.11 -15.31
C ARG A 11 -32.27 -42.79 -15.38
N ARG A 12 -31.80 -42.02 -14.39
CA ARG A 12 -30.49 -42.07 -13.66
C ARG A 12 -29.16 -41.77 -14.40
N LYS A 13 -28.40 -40.81 -13.83
CA LYS A 13 -27.00 -40.88 -13.32
C LYS A 13 -26.60 -39.45 -12.89
N LEU A 14 -26.58 -39.09 -11.59
CA LEU A 14 -25.50 -39.25 -10.61
C LEU A 14 -24.06 -39.23 -11.19
N ALA A 15 -23.34 -38.16 -10.80
CA ALA A 15 -21.90 -38.01 -10.62
C ALA A 15 -20.93 -38.21 -11.81
N SER A 16 -20.33 -37.11 -12.25
CA SER A 16 -18.91 -37.04 -12.66
C SER A 16 -18.52 -35.55 -12.64
N GLY A 17 -17.80 -35.07 -11.64
CA GLY A 17 -16.35 -35.26 -11.59
C GLY A 17 -15.65 -34.08 -12.28
N GLY A 18 -15.95 -32.86 -11.84
CA GLY A 18 -15.24 -31.66 -12.27
C GLY A 18 -13.85 -31.66 -11.65
N ARG A 19 -12.86 -32.12 -12.43
CA ARG A 19 -11.43 -32.04 -12.13
C ARG A 19 -11.05 -30.61 -11.73
N ILE A 20 -10.90 -30.40 -10.43
CA ILE A 20 -10.12 -29.28 -9.91
C ILE A 20 -8.70 -29.52 -10.41
N HIS A 21 -8.23 -28.61 -11.27
CA HIS A 21 -6.85 -28.64 -11.74
C HIS A 21 -5.95 -28.47 -10.52
N ALA A 22 -5.18 -29.51 -10.23
CA ALA A 22 -4.12 -29.49 -9.23
C ALA A 22 -3.05 -28.48 -9.69
N GLY A 23 -3.26 -27.21 -9.35
CA GLY A 23 -2.21 -26.20 -9.37
C GLY A 23 -1.06 -26.66 -8.49
N LYS A 24 0.17 -26.51 -8.99
CA LYS A 24 1.44 -26.91 -8.37
C LYS A 24 1.37 -26.92 -6.84
N LYS A 25 1.58 -28.10 -6.23
CA LYS A 25 1.90 -28.25 -4.81
C LYS A 25 3.19 -27.46 -4.52
N SER A 26 3.07 -26.18 -4.16
CA SER A 26 4.16 -25.44 -3.53
C SER A 26 4.17 -25.82 -2.05
N SER A 27 4.74 -26.99 -1.76
CA SER A 27 5.07 -27.36 -0.38
C SER A 27 5.98 -26.27 0.19
N LEU A 28 5.61 -25.68 1.32
CA LEU A 28 6.47 -24.82 2.13
C LEU A 28 7.84 -25.49 2.27
N ARG A 29 8.90 -24.86 1.74
CA ARG A 29 10.27 -25.37 1.86
C ARG A 29 10.92 -24.75 3.11
N GLY A 30 11.20 -25.59 4.09
CA GLY A 30 11.95 -25.23 5.30
C GLY A 30 11.08 -25.08 6.55
N PRO A 31 11.71 -25.13 7.74
CA PRO A 31 11.00 -25.02 9.02
C PRO A 31 10.37 -23.63 9.17
N LEU A 32 9.18 -23.60 9.75
CA LEU A 32 8.34 -22.40 9.86
C LEU A 32 7.86 -22.28 11.30
N THR A 33 8.42 -21.36 12.06
CA THR A 33 8.05 -21.15 13.47
C THR A 33 6.88 -20.18 13.59
N PHE A 34 6.07 -20.35 14.64
CA PHE A 34 5.01 -19.41 15.02
C PHE A 34 4.71 -19.53 16.52
N THR A 35 3.93 -18.59 17.03
CA THR A 35 3.42 -18.55 18.41
C THR A 35 1.90 -18.74 18.35
N LEU A 36 1.37 -19.57 19.24
CA LEU A 36 -0.07 -19.79 19.37
C LEU A 36 -0.57 -19.20 20.70
N GLN A 37 -1.59 -18.36 20.63
CA GLN A 37 -2.28 -17.84 21.80
C GLN A 37 -3.72 -18.37 21.79
N ALA A 38 -4.17 -18.98 22.88
CA ALA A 38 -5.53 -19.47 23.07
C ALA A 38 -5.77 -19.76 24.57
N LEU A 39 -7.02 -19.95 24.97
CA LEU A 39 -7.37 -20.37 26.32
C LEU A 39 -6.77 -21.75 26.63
N ARG A 40 -6.40 -21.96 27.90
CA ARG A 40 -5.81 -23.23 28.39
C ARG A 40 -6.63 -24.47 28.02
N LYS A 41 -7.97 -24.39 28.09
CA LYS A 41 -8.89 -25.47 27.68
C LYS A 41 -8.74 -25.82 26.19
N SER A 42 -8.61 -24.81 25.34
CA SER A 42 -8.46 -24.94 23.89
C SER A 42 -7.09 -25.55 23.57
N LEU A 43 -6.04 -25.08 24.23
CA LEU A 43 -4.68 -25.61 24.12
C LEU A 43 -4.57 -27.07 24.57
N SER A 44 -5.28 -27.47 25.62
CA SER A 44 -5.27 -28.86 26.09
C SER A 44 -5.90 -29.84 25.08
N ALA A 45 -6.80 -29.36 24.21
CA ALA A 45 -7.36 -30.12 23.11
C ALA A 45 -6.45 -30.13 21.86
N PHE A 46 -5.41 -29.28 21.84
CA PHE A 46 -4.43 -29.22 20.77
C PHE A 46 -3.31 -30.23 21.02
N SER A 47 -3.43 -31.44 20.47
CA SER A 47 -2.33 -32.41 20.53
C SER A 47 -1.34 -32.16 19.39
N GLY A 48 -0.13 -31.65 19.70
CA GLY A 48 0.93 -31.42 18.72
C GLY A 48 1.27 -32.67 17.87
N GLU A 49 1.18 -33.86 18.47
CA GLU A 49 1.45 -35.14 17.79
C GLU A 49 0.42 -35.48 16.69
N ALA A 50 -0.86 -35.11 16.84
CA ALA A 50 -1.87 -35.39 15.81
C ALA A 50 -1.74 -34.51 14.56
N TYR A 51 -0.97 -33.42 14.64
CA TYR A 51 -0.79 -32.46 13.56
C TYR A 51 0.64 -32.44 12.99
N GLY A 52 1.53 -33.29 13.49
CA GLY A 52 2.94 -33.34 13.04
C GLY A 52 3.78 -32.17 13.55
N ALA A 53 3.37 -31.59 14.68
CA ALA A 53 4.00 -30.44 15.29
C ALA A 53 4.77 -30.84 16.55
N HIS A 54 6.09 -30.60 16.58
CA HIS A 54 6.82 -30.61 17.83
C HIS A 54 6.42 -29.37 18.65
N VAL A 55 5.71 -29.58 19.75
CA VAL A 55 5.39 -28.50 20.70
C VAL A 55 6.52 -28.48 21.72
N GLN A 56 7.29 -27.39 21.78
CA GLN A 56 8.10 -27.14 22.97
C GLN A 56 7.13 -26.72 24.08
N PRO A 57 7.14 -27.40 25.25
CA PRO A 57 6.30 -26.98 26.37
C PRO A 57 6.73 -25.56 26.81
N PRO A 58 5.80 -24.74 27.30
CA PRO A 58 6.15 -23.43 27.84
C PRO A 58 7.19 -23.59 28.95
N ASP A 59 8.20 -22.72 28.97
CA ASP A 59 9.13 -22.61 30.09
C ASP A 59 8.34 -22.28 31.36
N ILE A 60 8.04 -23.32 32.14
CA ILE A 60 7.64 -23.33 33.55
C ILE A 60 6.43 -22.44 33.90
N ILE A 61 5.25 -23.07 34.00
CA ILE A 61 4.20 -22.59 34.91
C ILE A 61 4.66 -22.96 36.33
N THR A 62 5.10 -21.98 37.11
CA THR A 62 5.08 -22.10 38.58
C THR A 62 3.62 -22.22 38.99
N GLU A 63 3.29 -23.33 39.63
CA GLU A 63 1.99 -23.55 40.27
C GLU A 63 1.60 -22.35 41.14
N HIS A 64 0.29 -22.02 41.14
CA HIS A 64 -0.46 -21.11 42.02
C HIS A 64 -0.92 -19.78 41.38
N ASP A 65 -2.07 -19.82 40.70
CA ASP A 65 -3.20 -18.94 41.04
C ASP A 65 -4.46 -19.42 40.30
N GLU A 66 -5.47 -19.89 41.04
CA GLU A 66 -6.73 -20.43 40.49
C GLU A 66 -7.72 -19.33 40.03
N ASP A 67 -7.41 -18.05 40.24
CA ASP A 67 -8.35 -16.94 40.03
C ASP A 67 -7.87 -15.84 39.05
N ALA A 68 -6.77 -16.05 38.31
CA ALA A 68 -6.32 -15.12 37.26
C ALA A 68 -6.72 -15.63 35.85
N ALA A 69 -7.41 -14.78 35.08
CA ALA A 69 -7.86 -15.06 33.71
C ALA A 69 -6.71 -15.65 32.83
N PRO A 70 -6.86 -16.86 32.25
CA PRO A 70 -5.71 -17.61 31.76
C PRO A 70 -5.53 -17.38 30.25
N LEU A 71 -4.93 -16.26 29.86
CA LEU A 71 -4.24 -16.18 28.57
C LEU A 71 -2.86 -16.85 28.75
N ASP A 72 -2.85 -18.18 28.89
CA ASP A 72 -1.61 -18.97 28.89
C ASP A 72 -0.98 -18.85 27.51
N THR A 73 0.00 -17.94 27.39
CA THR A 73 0.70 -17.65 26.14
C THR A 73 1.65 -18.81 25.86
N SER A 74 1.17 -19.84 25.17
CA SER A 74 1.99 -21.02 24.85
C SER A 74 2.77 -20.78 23.56
N GLN A 75 4.03 -20.35 23.67
CA GLN A 75 4.94 -20.30 22.51
C GLN A 75 5.20 -21.72 21.97
N CYS A 76 4.35 -22.17 21.05
CA CYS A 76 4.51 -23.47 20.39
C CYS A 76 5.41 -23.35 19.16
N MET A 77 6.70 -23.64 19.30
CA MET A 77 7.63 -23.69 18.15
C MET A 77 7.39 -24.93 17.27
N ILE A 78 6.54 -24.81 16.25
CA ILE A 78 6.25 -25.92 15.34
C ILE A 78 7.31 -25.99 14.22
N HIS A 79 8.08 -27.08 14.15
CA HIS A 79 8.97 -27.34 13.02
C HIS A 79 8.20 -28.04 11.89
N MET A 80 7.92 -27.30 10.83
CA MET A 80 7.16 -27.78 9.67
C MET A 80 8.00 -28.65 8.73
N ALA A 81 7.55 -29.87 8.45
CA ALA A 81 8.12 -30.75 7.43
C ALA A 81 7.37 -30.66 6.07
N ASP A 82 6.09 -30.29 6.07
CA ASP A 82 5.27 -30.12 4.86
C ASP A 82 4.15 -29.06 5.02
N GLY A 83 3.49 -28.69 3.92
CA GLY A 83 2.44 -27.67 3.91
C GLY A 83 1.09 -28.12 4.48
N ASN A 84 0.88 -29.41 4.74
CA ASN A 84 -0.39 -29.91 5.27
C ASN A 84 -0.54 -29.60 6.77
N THR A 85 0.57 -29.58 7.52
CA THR A 85 0.54 -29.24 8.95
C THR A 85 -0.01 -27.83 9.21
N LEU A 86 0.36 -26.82 8.39
CA LEU A 86 -0.16 -25.45 8.57
C LEU A 86 -1.66 -25.39 8.30
N ALA A 87 -2.13 -26.11 7.28
CA ALA A 87 -3.54 -26.15 6.93
C ALA A 87 -4.36 -26.71 8.10
N ASN A 88 -3.86 -27.75 8.77
CA ASN A 88 -4.54 -28.34 9.92
C ASN A 88 -4.56 -27.38 11.12
N VAL A 89 -3.47 -26.67 11.40
CA VAL A 89 -3.42 -25.68 12.48
C VAL A 89 -4.38 -24.52 12.22
N VAL A 90 -4.44 -24.01 10.99
CA VAL A 90 -5.39 -22.96 10.61
C VAL A 90 -6.84 -23.45 10.68
N ALA A 91 -7.10 -24.70 10.26
CA ALA A 91 -8.43 -25.31 10.38
C ALA A 91 -8.84 -25.48 11.85
N TRP A 92 -7.92 -25.89 12.71
CA TRP A 92 -8.17 -25.97 14.15
C TRP A 92 -8.48 -24.59 14.74
N LEU A 93 -7.69 -23.55 14.41
CA LEU A 93 -7.94 -22.18 14.87
C LEU A 93 -9.33 -21.70 14.45
N ARG A 94 -9.73 -21.99 13.20
CA ARG A 94 -11.06 -21.70 12.68
C ARG A 94 -12.15 -22.40 13.50
N ASP A 95 -11.95 -23.65 13.86
CA ASP A 95 -12.96 -24.44 14.56
C ASP A 95 -13.14 -23.98 16.03
N ILE A 96 -12.10 -23.40 16.64
CA ILE A 96 -12.18 -22.89 18.02
C ILE A 96 -12.56 -21.41 18.13
N CYS A 97 -12.44 -20.62 17.05
CA CYS A 97 -12.55 -19.16 17.12
C CYS A 97 -13.91 -18.64 17.61
N GLU A 98 -14.98 -19.44 17.54
CA GLU A 98 -16.28 -19.11 18.14
C GLU A 98 -16.26 -19.20 19.67
N SER A 99 -15.65 -20.26 20.20
CA SER A 99 -15.55 -20.54 21.63
C SER A 99 -14.39 -19.82 22.33
N ASP A 100 -13.44 -19.33 21.53
CA ASP A 100 -12.20 -18.68 21.95
C ASP A 100 -11.86 -17.55 20.95
N PRO A 101 -12.52 -16.39 21.07
CA PRO A 101 -12.40 -15.31 20.09
C PRO A 101 -11.02 -14.63 20.07
N GLU A 102 -10.26 -14.71 21.17
CA GLU A 102 -8.93 -14.15 21.33
C GLU A 102 -7.81 -15.08 20.80
N ALA A 103 -8.18 -16.26 20.32
CA ALA A 103 -7.21 -17.20 19.80
C ALA A 103 -6.52 -16.65 18.54
N SER A 104 -5.18 -16.73 18.50
CA SER A 104 -4.40 -16.18 17.40
C SER A 104 -3.12 -16.96 17.12
N LEU A 105 -2.65 -16.88 15.87
CA LEU A 105 -1.35 -17.40 15.44
C LEU A 105 -0.45 -16.25 15.03
N THR A 106 0.75 -16.15 15.58
CA THR A 106 1.72 -15.10 15.23
C THR A 106 2.98 -15.72 14.64
N PHE A 107 3.29 -15.38 13.39
CA PHE A 107 4.49 -15.81 12.68
C PHE A 107 5.57 -14.73 12.77
N PRO A 108 6.85 -15.09 13.02
CA PRO A 108 7.92 -14.15 13.27
C PRO A 108 8.26 -13.30 12.03
N PRO A 109 9.05 -12.24 12.19
CA PRO A 109 9.37 -11.38 11.05
C PRO A 109 10.41 -11.95 10.08
N SER A 110 11.16 -12.98 10.50
CA SER A 110 12.17 -13.69 9.71
C SER A 110 11.63 -14.49 8.51
N LEU A 111 10.34 -14.41 8.23
CA LEU A 111 9.69 -15.07 7.09
C LEU A 111 10.13 -14.46 5.76
N SER A 112 10.50 -15.33 4.82
CA SER A 112 10.71 -14.95 3.42
C SER A 112 9.41 -14.46 2.76
N LYS A 113 9.53 -13.68 1.67
CA LYS A 113 8.39 -13.18 0.89
C LYS A 113 7.48 -14.31 0.40
N GLU A 114 8.06 -15.44 0.01
CA GLU A 114 7.32 -16.62 -0.44
C GLU A 114 6.52 -17.26 0.71
N GLN A 115 7.11 -17.42 1.90
CA GLN A 115 6.43 -17.93 3.08
C GLN A 115 5.26 -17.02 3.50
N ARG A 116 5.45 -15.69 3.49
CA ARG A 116 4.38 -14.72 3.81
C ARG A 116 3.19 -14.87 2.87
N ALA A 117 3.45 -14.92 1.55
CA ALA A 117 2.40 -15.08 0.54
C ALA A 117 1.64 -16.41 0.69
N GLN A 118 2.36 -17.49 1.04
CA GLN A 118 1.78 -18.80 1.27
C GLN A 118 0.88 -18.82 2.51
N ILE A 119 1.28 -18.16 3.62
CA ILE A 119 0.44 -18.04 4.82
C ILE A 119 -0.88 -17.33 4.49
N HIS A 120 -0.82 -16.16 3.83
CA HIS A 120 -2.04 -15.44 3.43
C HIS A 120 -2.96 -16.28 2.54
N THR A 121 -2.38 -16.94 1.52
CA THR A 121 -3.13 -17.79 0.58
C THR A 121 -3.80 -18.96 1.32
N LEU A 122 -3.09 -19.58 2.25
CA LEU A 122 -3.60 -20.70 3.02
C LEU A 122 -4.71 -20.28 3.98
N VAL A 123 -4.54 -19.17 4.69
CA VAL A 123 -5.57 -18.64 5.59
C VAL A 123 -6.84 -18.30 4.80
N GLN A 124 -6.70 -17.73 3.61
CA GLN A 124 -7.85 -17.47 2.74
C GLN A 124 -8.54 -18.77 2.29
N ALA A 125 -7.77 -19.82 1.97
CA ALA A 125 -8.32 -21.10 1.52
C ALA A 125 -8.96 -21.94 2.63
N VAL A 126 -8.38 -21.94 3.84
CA VAL A 126 -8.75 -22.82 4.95
C VAL A 126 -9.60 -22.11 6.01
N GLY A 127 -9.38 -20.82 6.21
CA GLY A 127 -10.12 -19.99 7.17
C GLY A 127 -11.57 -19.76 6.76
N LEU A 128 -11.92 -19.93 5.47
CA LEU A 128 -13.30 -19.91 4.94
C LEU A 128 -14.12 -18.68 5.38
N GLY A 129 -13.47 -17.52 5.52
CA GLY A 129 -14.13 -16.27 5.95
C GLY A 129 -14.38 -16.16 7.45
N ALA A 130 -13.87 -17.06 8.29
CA ALA A 130 -13.88 -16.92 9.75
C ALA A 130 -12.57 -16.35 10.29
N LEU A 131 -11.46 -16.50 9.56
CA LEU A 131 -10.14 -16.01 9.92
C LEU A 131 -9.61 -14.98 8.91
N ALA A 132 -8.85 -14.01 9.40
CA ALA A 132 -8.06 -13.08 8.61
C ALA A 132 -6.58 -13.20 8.96
N SER A 133 -5.73 -12.81 8.01
CA SER A 133 -4.28 -12.74 8.21
C SER A 133 -3.82 -11.31 7.98
N VAL A 134 -3.24 -10.71 9.01
CA VAL A 134 -2.80 -9.32 9.02
C VAL A 134 -1.29 -9.29 9.18
N SER A 135 -0.58 -8.54 8.33
CA SER A 135 0.85 -8.33 8.50
C SER A 135 1.08 -7.02 9.26
N LYS A 136 1.69 -7.11 10.43
CA LYS A 136 1.95 -5.99 11.35
C LYS A 136 3.44 -5.81 11.59
N GLY A 137 3.87 -4.60 11.91
CA GLY A 137 5.25 -4.26 12.22
C GLY A 137 6.00 -3.66 11.04
N VAL A 138 7.11 -3.03 11.37
CA VAL A 138 7.92 -2.21 10.47
C VAL A 138 9.18 -2.97 10.02
N GLY A 139 9.47 -3.00 8.71
CA GLY A 139 10.69 -3.59 8.14
C GLY A 139 10.97 -5.02 8.61
N ASP A 140 12.17 -5.22 9.16
CA ASP A 140 12.66 -6.51 9.68
C ASP A 140 11.97 -6.98 10.97
N ARG A 141 11.03 -6.19 11.51
CA ARG A 141 10.17 -6.58 12.66
C ARG A 141 8.74 -6.93 12.24
N ARG A 142 8.46 -6.91 10.94
CA ARG A 142 7.13 -7.16 10.40
C ARG A 142 6.74 -8.64 10.50
N HIS A 143 5.80 -8.98 11.37
CA HIS A 143 5.26 -10.30 11.61
C HIS A 143 3.90 -10.49 10.91
N ILE A 144 3.36 -11.70 10.94
CA ILE A 144 1.99 -11.99 10.48
C ILE A 144 1.20 -12.51 11.65
N THR A 145 0.01 -11.97 11.88
CA THR A 145 -0.95 -12.49 12.85
C THR A 145 -2.18 -13.01 12.12
N VAL A 146 -2.64 -14.20 12.49
CA VAL A 146 -3.91 -14.78 12.04
C VAL A 146 -4.87 -14.74 13.21
N VAL A 147 -6.01 -14.08 13.01
CA VAL A 147 -7.06 -13.86 14.02
C VAL A 147 -8.42 -14.12 13.43
N ARG A 148 -9.45 -14.16 14.27
CA ARG A 148 -10.85 -14.17 13.84
C ARG A 148 -11.20 -12.88 13.09
N ILE A 149 -11.98 -12.98 12.02
CA ILE A 149 -12.52 -11.80 11.33
C ILE A 149 -13.34 -10.95 12.32
N GLY A 150 -13.04 -9.65 12.36
CA GLY A 150 -13.64 -8.69 13.30
C GLY A 150 -12.89 -8.54 14.63
N GLN A 151 -11.86 -9.36 14.88
CA GLN A 151 -10.85 -9.17 15.94
C GLN A 151 -9.52 -8.68 15.36
N GLU A 152 -9.54 -8.24 14.11
CA GLU A 152 -8.42 -7.54 13.50
C GLU A 152 -8.30 -6.17 14.19
N ASP A 153 -7.11 -5.85 14.74
CA ASP A 153 -6.81 -4.45 15.05
C ASP A 153 -7.13 -3.62 13.81
N ALA A 154 -7.79 -2.47 14.00
CA ALA A 154 -8.05 -1.53 12.93
C ALA A 154 -6.77 -1.36 12.10
N SER A 155 -6.88 -1.38 10.76
CA SER A 155 -5.68 -1.31 9.94
C SER A 155 -4.87 -0.07 10.32
N SER A 156 -3.54 -0.11 10.19
CA SER A 156 -2.74 1.08 10.49
C SER A 156 -3.21 2.29 9.68
N GLN A 157 -3.84 2.09 8.51
CA GLN A 157 -4.46 3.17 7.72
C GLN A 157 -5.74 3.75 8.36
N ASP A 158 -6.55 2.91 9.01
CA ASP A 158 -7.81 3.32 9.65
C ASP A 158 -7.59 4.08 10.96
N GLN A 159 -6.45 3.86 11.61
CA GLN A 159 -6.08 4.53 12.86
C GLN A 159 -5.47 5.93 12.67
N LEU A 160 -5.01 6.27 11.46
CA LEU A 160 -4.40 7.58 11.19
C LEU A 160 -5.46 8.68 11.18
N ASP A 161 -5.15 9.80 11.83
CA ASP A 161 -5.87 11.05 11.60
C ASP A 161 -5.64 11.55 10.16
N ASP A 162 -6.40 12.57 9.74
CA ASP A 162 -6.33 13.09 8.36
C ASP A 162 -4.91 13.60 7.99
N LEU A 163 -4.18 14.20 8.93
CA LEU A 163 -2.85 14.74 8.71
C LEU A 163 -1.81 13.63 8.58
N GLN A 164 -1.88 12.64 9.46
CA GLN A 164 -1.06 11.44 9.45
C GLN A 164 -1.31 10.61 8.19
N ARG A 165 -2.58 10.47 7.78
CA ARG A 165 -2.97 9.80 6.53
C ARG A 165 -2.40 10.49 5.31
N HIS A 166 -2.48 11.81 5.28
CA HIS A 166 -1.87 12.62 4.22
C HIS A 166 -0.34 12.46 4.20
N LYS A 167 0.33 12.56 5.36
CA LYS A 167 1.78 12.35 5.49
C LYS A 167 2.19 10.96 5.00
N ALA A 168 1.49 9.91 5.44
CA ALA A 168 1.79 8.53 5.05
C ALA A 168 1.61 8.30 3.54
N LEU A 169 0.55 8.85 2.95
CA LEU A 169 0.29 8.75 1.51
C LEU A 169 1.43 9.33 0.68
N TRP A 170 1.89 10.54 1.03
CA TRP A 170 2.95 11.22 0.28
C TRP A 170 4.31 10.59 0.47
N ILE A 171 4.66 10.20 1.70
CA ILE A 171 5.90 9.44 1.96
C ILE A 171 5.91 8.16 1.11
N TRP A 172 4.80 7.42 1.07
CA TRP A 172 4.71 6.20 0.27
C TRP A 172 4.86 6.47 -1.24
N LYS A 173 4.19 7.52 -1.76
CA LYS A 173 4.29 7.90 -3.18
C LYS A 173 5.72 8.29 -3.54
N TRP A 174 6.35 9.17 -2.77
CA TRP A 174 7.73 9.62 -3.01
C TRP A 174 8.75 8.50 -2.83
N ALA A 175 8.56 7.61 -1.84
CA ALA A 175 9.41 6.44 -1.67
C ALA A 175 9.35 5.53 -2.90
N ARG A 176 8.15 5.27 -3.44
CA ARG A 176 7.97 4.48 -4.66
C ARG A 176 8.65 5.12 -5.86
N ASP A 177 8.47 6.42 -6.04
CA ASP A 177 9.04 7.17 -7.16
C ASP A 177 10.58 7.24 -7.05
N ALA A 178 11.13 7.21 -5.83
CA ALA A 178 12.56 7.07 -5.55
C ALA A 178 13.09 5.61 -5.61
N GLY A 179 12.23 4.63 -5.90
CA GLY A 179 12.61 3.20 -5.98
C GLY A 179 12.80 2.51 -4.62
N VAL A 180 12.42 3.15 -3.51
CA VAL A 180 12.46 2.59 -2.16
C VAL A 180 11.34 1.55 -1.99
N LYS A 181 11.70 0.32 -1.61
CA LYS A 181 10.74 -0.78 -1.42
C LYS A 181 10.09 -0.70 -0.04
N VAL A 182 8.97 0.04 0.03
CA VAL A 182 8.14 0.14 1.25
C VAL A 182 6.66 -0.02 0.88
N SER A 183 5.91 -0.72 1.72
CA SER A 183 4.46 -0.88 1.51
C SER A 183 3.66 0.29 2.11
N LYS A 184 2.47 0.56 1.59
CA LYS A 184 1.58 1.63 2.10
C LYS A 184 1.26 1.44 3.60
N ASP A 185 0.99 0.19 4.01
CA ASP A 185 0.69 -0.15 5.41
C ASP A 185 1.89 0.06 6.33
N GLU A 186 3.10 -0.24 5.84
CA GLU A 186 4.33 -0.06 6.60
C GLU A 186 4.65 1.43 6.82
N VAL A 187 4.45 2.27 5.80
CA VAL A 187 4.56 3.73 5.99
C VAL A 187 3.49 4.23 6.95
N ALA A 188 2.25 3.75 6.83
CA ALA A 188 1.16 4.10 7.74
C ALA A 188 1.51 3.77 9.20
N GLU A 189 2.03 2.56 9.45
CA GLU A 189 2.45 2.13 10.78
C GLU A 189 3.64 2.94 11.31
N MET A 190 4.64 3.22 10.47
CA MET A 190 5.78 4.09 10.84
C MET A 190 5.33 5.51 11.21
N VAL A 191 4.36 6.07 10.49
CA VAL A 191 3.82 7.40 10.79
C VAL A 191 3.01 7.37 12.08
N LEU A 192 2.20 6.34 12.30
CA LEU A 192 1.40 6.16 13.51
C LEU A 192 2.28 6.06 14.77
N GLN A 193 3.41 5.33 14.66
CA GLN A 193 4.36 5.11 15.76
C GLN A 193 5.47 6.16 15.84
N ASP A 194 5.45 7.17 14.97
CA ASP A 194 6.51 8.21 14.83
C ASP A 194 7.93 7.63 14.73
N CYS A 195 8.10 6.57 13.93
CA CYS A 195 9.33 5.79 13.82
C CYS A 195 9.85 5.65 12.38
N LEU A 196 9.68 6.70 11.56
CA LEU A 196 10.20 6.73 10.19
C LEU A 196 11.71 6.49 10.16
N THR A 197 12.16 5.70 9.19
CA THR A 197 13.59 5.56 8.88
C THR A 197 14.18 6.90 8.46
N ALA A 198 15.49 7.12 8.68
CA ALA A 198 16.18 8.35 8.30
C ALA A 198 15.94 8.75 6.83
N ASP A 199 15.98 7.79 5.90
CA ASP A 199 15.78 8.03 4.47
C ASP A 199 14.36 8.55 4.19
N LEU A 200 13.33 7.92 4.78
CA LEU A 200 11.93 8.36 4.62
C LEU A 200 11.66 9.70 5.30
N GLN A 201 12.31 9.97 6.43
CA GLN A 201 12.22 11.27 7.10
C GLN A 201 12.85 12.37 6.25
N GLN A 202 14.02 12.13 5.65
CA GLN A 202 14.67 13.06 4.74
C GLN A 202 13.82 13.30 3.47
N LEU A 203 13.24 12.24 2.89
CA LEU A 203 12.32 12.36 1.76
C LEU A 203 11.09 13.22 2.10
N TRP A 204 10.52 13.02 3.29
CA TRP A 204 9.39 13.83 3.77
C TRP A 204 9.76 15.31 3.91
N GLU A 205 10.90 15.62 4.51
CA GLU A 205 11.37 16.98 4.71
C GLU A 205 11.71 17.68 3.40
N ARG A 206 12.37 16.97 2.47
CA ARG A 206 12.64 17.47 1.11
C ARG A 206 11.34 17.79 0.39
N GLY A 207 10.39 16.87 0.36
CA GLY A 207 9.11 17.07 -0.33
C GLY A 207 8.28 18.19 0.27
N ARG A 208 8.25 18.36 1.60
CA ARG A 208 7.60 19.53 2.24
C ARG A 208 8.24 20.86 1.84
N THR A 209 9.56 20.89 1.78
CA THR A 209 10.31 22.10 1.40
C THR A 209 10.01 22.44 -0.06
N GLN A 210 10.07 21.45 -0.94
CA GLN A 210 9.70 21.59 -2.34
C GLN A 210 8.27 22.09 -2.53
N GLN A 211 7.29 21.52 -1.81
CA GLN A 211 5.90 21.99 -1.90
C GLN A 211 5.74 23.45 -1.49
N LYS A 212 6.42 23.91 -0.43
CA LYS A 212 6.41 25.34 -0.06
C LYS A 212 6.95 26.23 -1.18
N LEU A 213 8.05 25.80 -1.81
CA LEU A 213 8.68 26.54 -2.91
C LEU A 213 7.78 26.58 -4.14
N VAL A 214 7.15 25.46 -4.52
CA VAL A 214 6.20 25.41 -5.64
C VAL A 214 4.99 26.31 -5.38
N ILE A 215 4.40 26.24 -4.18
CA ILE A 215 3.27 27.08 -3.79
C ILE A 215 3.66 28.55 -3.91
N GLN A 216 4.81 28.94 -3.35
CA GLN A 216 5.28 30.32 -3.45
C GLN A 216 5.47 30.78 -4.91
N LEU A 217 6.05 29.94 -5.78
CA LEU A 217 6.15 30.26 -7.21
C LEU A 217 4.79 30.45 -7.85
N CYS A 218 3.86 29.52 -7.62
CA CYS A 218 2.50 29.58 -8.16
C CYS A 218 1.73 30.82 -7.70
N ASP A 219 1.87 31.20 -6.42
CA ASP A 219 1.26 32.40 -5.86
C ASP A 219 1.86 33.66 -6.48
N THR A 220 3.19 33.74 -6.60
CA THR A 220 3.86 34.88 -7.28
C THR A 220 3.46 35.00 -8.76
N ILE A 221 3.19 33.89 -9.46
CA ILE A 221 2.70 33.93 -10.85
C ILE A 221 1.24 34.40 -10.92
N THR A 222 0.43 34.01 -9.94
CA THR A 222 -1.00 34.31 -9.93
C THR A 222 -1.23 35.78 -9.57
N ASP A 223 -0.60 36.23 -8.48
CA ASP A 223 -0.88 37.52 -7.82
C ASP A 223 0.28 38.53 -7.92
N GLY A 224 1.50 38.05 -8.14
CA GLY A 224 2.72 38.87 -8.11
C GLY A 224 3.11 39.50 -9.45
N LEU A 225 4.10 40.38 -9.38
CA LEU A 225 4.69 41.05 -10.54
C LEU A 225 5.82 40.22 -11.17
N PRO A 226 6.11 40.36 -12.48
CA PRO A 226 7.21 39.66 -13.12
C PRO A 226 8.59 39.94 -12.48
N GLU A 227 8.79 41.14 -11.95
CA GLU A 227 10.04 41.51 -11.28
C GLU A 227 10.27 40.70 -10.00
N GLU A 228 9.22 40.45 -9.21
CA GLU A 228 9.30 39.63 -7.99
C GLU A 228 9.70 38.19 -8.32
N LEU A 229 9.10 37.61 -9.37
CA LEU A 229 9.49 36.30 -9.86
C LEU A 229 10.95 36.28 -10.34
N ALA A 230 11.38 37.31 -11.08
CA ALA A 230 12.74 37.42 -11.55
C ALA A 230 13.74 37.51 -10.39
N GLU A 231 13.43 38.23 -9.31
CA GLU A 231 14.27 38.30 -8.11
C GLU A 231 14.40 36.94 -7.42
N LEU A 232 13.30 36.19 -7.28
CA LEU A 232 13.31 34.83 -6.72
C LEU A 232 14.20 33.87 -7.52
N LEU A 233 14.17 33.98 -8.86
CA LEU A 233 14.90 33.08 -9.75
C LEU A 233 16.38 33.49 -9.94
N LYS A 234 16.73 34.77 -9.81
CA LYS A 234 18.10 35.29 -10.03
C LYS A 234 19.10 34.99 -8.92
N ALA A 235 18.64 34.63 -7.72
CA ALA A 235 19.54 34.36 -6.61
C ALA A 235 20.52 33.22 -6.95
N GLU A 236 21.81 33.39 -6.63
CA GLU A 236 22.82 32.34 -6.81
C GLU A 236 22.41 31.11 -5.96
N ASN A 237 22.32 29.94 -6.60
CA ASN A 237 21.78 28.71 -6.00
C ASN A 237 20.33 28.85 -5.50
N SER A 238 19.49 29.56 -6.25
CA SER A 238 18.06 29.68 -5.93
C SER A 238 17.41 28.30 -5.84
N PRO A 239 16.77 27.95 -4.69
CA PRO A 239 16.14 26.64 -4.51
C PRO A 239 14.94 26.43 -5.46
N TYR A 240 14.44 27.50 -6.08
CA TYR A 240 13.41 27.43 -7.11
C TYR A 240 13.90 26.80 -8.42
N THR A 241 15.19 26.91 -8.73
CA THR A 241 15.74 26.31 -9.95
C THR A 241 15.69 24.79 -9.92
N GLU A 242 16.01 24.16 -8.77
CA GLU A 242 15.86 22.72 -8.56
C GLU A 242 14.39 22.28 -8.72
N VAL A 243 13.47 23.02 -8.13
CA VAL A 243 12.02 22.79 -8.23
C VAL A 243 11.53 22.81 -9.68
N LEU A 244 12.03 23.74 -10.49
CA LEU A 244 11.71 23.88 -11.91
C LEU A 244 12.32 22.76 -12.76
N LEU A 245 13.57 22.36 -12.48
CA LEU A 245 14.26 21.27 -13.16
C LEU A 245 13.65 19.90 -12.87
N GLU A 246 13.02 19.73 -11.70
CA GLU A 246 12.30 18.50 -11.34
C GLU A 246 10.87 18.46 -11.89
N GLY A 247 10.37 19.57 -12.44
CA GLY A 247 9.01 19.64 -13.01
C GLY A 247 7.91 19.43 -11.97
N THR A 248 8.14 19.88 -10.74
CA THR A 248 7.21 19.63 -9.64
C THR A 248 6.00 20.56 -9.64
N TYR A 249 4.93 20.11 -8.99
CA TYR A 249 3.64 20.77 -8.97
C TYR A 249 3.06 20.83 -7.56
N ASP A 250 2.15 21.78 -7.33
CA ASP A 250 1.41 21.89 -6.08
C ASP A 250 0.41 20.74 -5.99
N VAL A 251 0.56 19.93 -4.95
CA VAL A 251 -0.27 18.75 -4.72
C VAL A 251 -1.73 19.05 -4.42
N LEU A 252 -2.08 20.27 -4.02
CA LEU A 252 -3.47 20.66 -3.77
C LEU A 252 -4.15 21.12 -5.05
N THR A 253 -3.51 21.99 -5.82
CA THR A 253 -4.08 22.50 -7.08
C THR A 253 -3.79 21.61 -8.30
N GLN A 254 -2.94 20.60 -8.14
CA GLN A 254 -2.40 19.75 -9.21
C GLN A 254 -1.66 20.53 -10.31
N ARG A 255 -1.19 21.76 -10.06
CA ARG A 255 -0.58 22.62 -11.10
C ARG A 255 0.87 22.99 -10.78
N GLY A 256 1.72 22.97 -11.81
CA GLY A 256 3.08 23.50 -11.74
C GLY A 256 3.14 24.99 -12.08
N PRO A 257 4.27 25.66 -11.78
CA PRO A 257 4.46 27.08 -12.10
C PRO A 257 4.24 27.40 -13.59
N LEU A 258 4.77 26.56 -14.48
CA LEU A 258 4.66 26.73 -15.92
C LEU A 258 3.20 26.64 -16.41
N HIS A 259 2.42 25.70 -15.85
CA HIS A 259 0.99 25.54 -16.13
C HIS A 259 0.17 26.73 -15.64
N CYS A 260 0.49 27.26 -14.46
CA CYS A 260 -0.14 28.47 -13.95
C CYS A 260 0.10 29.66 -14.89
N ALA A 261 1.34 29.86 -15.34
CA ALA A 261 1.69 30.96 -16.23
C ALA A 261 1.01 30.83 -17.61
N ALA A 262 0.99 29.63 -18.18
CA ALA A 262 0.35 29.35 -19.46
C ALA A 262 -1.17 29.54 -19.41
N ARG A 263 -1.82 29.01 -18.36
CA ARG A 263 -3.27 29.14 -18.13
C ARG A 263 -3.72 30.59 -17.99
N LEU A 264 -2.94 31.39 -17.28
CA LEU A 264 -3.29 32.77 -16.94
C LEU A 264 -2.79 33.79 -17.99
N GLY A 265 -2.06 33.36 -19.02
CA GLY A 265 -1.50 34.27 -20.02
C GLY A 265 -0.38 35.15 -19.49
N ARG A 266 0.33 34.70 -18.46
CA ARG A 266 1.38 35.45 -17.78
C ARG A 266 2.68 35.41 -18.55
N LEU A 267 2.69 35.96 -19.77
CA LEU A 267 3.77 35.78 -20.75
C LEU A 267 5.16 36.16 -20.22
N PRO A 268 5.36 37.30 -19.51
CA PRO A 268 6.68 37.64 -18.98
C PRO A 268 7.16 36.60 -17.94
N GLN A 269 6.26 36.14 -17.07
CA GLN A 269 6.58 35.13 -16.07
C GLN A 269 6.81 33.75 -16.72
N LEU A 270 6.06 33.42 -17.78
CA LEU A 270 6.25 32.21 -18.57
C LEU A 270 7.67 32.17 -19.18
N GLU A 271 8.12 33.27 -19.77
CA GLU A 271 9.47 33.38 -20.32
C GLU A 271 10.55 33.29 -19.23
N LEU A 272 10.36 33.97 -18.09
CA LEU A 272 11.29 33.91 -16.96
C LEU A 272 11.46 32.48 -16.42
N LEU A 273 10.37 31.71 -16.29
CA LEU A 273 10.43 30.32 -15.84
C LEU A 273 11.22 29.46 -16.83
N LEU A 274 10.98 29.62 -18.13
CA LEU A 274 11.68 28.88 -19.18
C LEU A 274 13.17 29.26 -19.27
N GLU A 275 13.50 30.53 -19.02
CA GLU A 275 14.90 31.00 -18.92
C GLU A 275 15.61 30.45 -17.68
N ALA A 276 14.88 30.28 -16.58
CA ALA A 276 15.39 29.66 -15.37
C ALA A 276 15.51 28.12 -15.44
N GLY A 277 15.23 27.53 -16.61
CA GLY A 277 15.42 26.10 -16.86
C GLY A 277 14.21 25.21 -16.55
N ALA A 278 13.00 25.79 -16.44
CA ALA A 278 11.79 24.99 -16.32
C ALA A 278 11.65 24.00 -17.49
N LEU A 279 11.34 22.75 -17.15
CA LEU A 279 11.09 21.70 -18.14
C LEU A 279 9.83 22.04 -18.95
N VAL A 280 10.01 22.33 -20.25
CA VAL A 280 8.92 22.79 -21.13
C VAL A 280 7.77 21.78 -21.25
N ASP A 281 8.08 20.48 -21.25
CA ASP A 281 7.13 19.38 -21.37
C ASP A 281 6.85 18.70 -20.01
N CYS A 282 7.05 19.39 -18.88
CA CYS A 282 6.69 18.80 -17.59
C CYS A 282 5.17 18.60 -17.47
N LEU A 283 4.80 17.48 -16.84
CA LEU A 283 3.41 17.15 -16.58
C LEU A 283 2.98 17.71 -15.22
N ASP A 284 1.79 18.30 -15.17
CA ASP A 284 1.14 18.64 -13.92
C ASP A 284 0.55 17.40 -13.24
N GLY A 285 -0.13 17.60 -12.11
CA GLY A 285 -0.78 16.51 -11.38
C GLY A 285 -1.98 15.88 -12.11
N ASN A 286 -2.49 16.52 -13.16
CA ASN A 286 -3.52 15.99 -14.06
C ASN A 286 -2.91 15.31 -15.30
N GLY A 287 -1.58 15.28 -15.38
CA GLY A 287 -0.85 14.70 -16.50
C GLY A 287 -0.88 15.56 -17.76
N TRP A 288 -1.01 16.88 -17.63
CA TRP A 288 -1.04 17.82 -18.75
C TRP A 288 0.26 18.63 -18.81
N THR A 289 0.72 18.94 -20.02
CA THR A 289 1.80 19.91 -20.28
C THR A 289 1.27 21.34 -20.21
N ALA A 290 2.18 22.31 -20.04
CA ALA A 290 1.81 23.72 -20.11
C ALA A 290 1.21 24.10 -21.49
N LEU A 291 1.63 23.43 -22.57
CA LEU A 291 1.10 23.63 -23.91
C LEU A 291 -0.37 23.19 -24.00
N GLN A 292 -0.69 21.97 -23.55
CA GLN A 292 -2.07 21.48 -23.48
C GLN A 292 -2.95 22.39 -22.62
N VAL A 293 -2.44 22.84 -21.47
CA VAL A 293 -3.17 23.80 -20.62
C VAL A 293 -3.45 25.10 -21.37
N SER A 294 -2.47 25.69 -22.09
CA SER A 294 -2.71 26.93 -22.85
C SER A 294 -3.80 26.78 -23.92
N ARG A 295 -3.88 25.62 -24.58
CA ARG A 295 -4.88 25.36 -25.65
C ARG A 295 -6.31 25.26 -25.16
N GLN A 296 -6.49 24.98 -23.88
CA GLN A 296 -7.81 24.91 -23.24
C GLN A 296 -8.35 26.32 -22.93
N HIS A 297 -7.52 27.33 -23.15
CA HIS A 297 -7.79 28.74 -22.93
C HIS A 297 -7.54 29.51 -24.25
N PRO A 298 -8.55 29.63 -25.13
CA PRO A 298 -8.40 30.22 -26.46
C PRO A 298 -7.82 31.64 -26.48
N GLU A 299 -7.95 32.37 -25.37
CA GLU A 299 -7.36 33.69 -25.18
C GLU A 299 -5.83 33.67 -25.02
N GLN A 300 -5.21 32.50 -24.78
CA GLN A 300 -3.78 32.34 -24.48
C GLN A 300 -2.94 31.84 -25.65
N CYS A 301 -3.35 32.14 -26.88
CA CYS A 301 -2.60 31.81 -28.11
C CYS A 301 -1.13 32.28 -28.07
N GLU A 302 -0.84 33.41 -27.40
CA GLU A 302 0.54 33.90 -27.26
C GLU A 302 1.40 33.00 -26.36
N ALA A 303 0.82 32.46 -25.28
CA ALA A 303 1.50 31.49 -24.41
C ALA A 303 1.80 30.19 -25.15
N GLU A 304 0.84 29.69 -25.94
CA GLU A 304 1.05 28.54 -26.83
C GLU A 304 2.24 28.79 -27.77
N GLY A 305 2.26 29.96 -28.41
CA GLY A 305 3.34 30.34 -29.32
C GLY A 305 4.72 30.42 -28.63
N ILE A 306 4.79 30.91 -27.40
CA ILE A 306 6.04 30.93 -26.61
C ILE A 306 6.51 29.51 -26.33
N LEU A 307 5.61 28.64 -25.86
CA LEU A 307 5.94 27.24 -25.51
C LEU A 307 6.44 26.47 -26.74
N LEU A 308 5.76 26.58 -27.88
CA LEU A 308 6.19 25.97 -29.14
C LEU A 308 7.57 26.50 -29.60
N ARG A 309 7.81 27.81 -29.51
CA ARG A 309 9.13 28.40 -29.83
C ARG A 309 10.24 27.92 -28.89
N ARG A 310 9.88 27.58 -27.66
CA ARG A 310 10.78 27.05 -26.62
C ARG A 310 10.91 25.51 -26.68
N GLY A 311 10.33 24.88 -27.70
CA GLY A 311 10.53 23.46 -28.00
C GLY A 311 9.50 22.52 -27.39
N ALA A 312 8.35 23.04 -26.93
CA ALA A 312 7.25 22.19 -26.47
C ALA A 312 6.78 21.22 -27.58
N ARG A 313 6.50 19.98 -27.20
CA ARG A 313 6.00 18.96 -28.14
C ARG A 313 4.51 19.14 -28.40
N ASP A 314 4.16 19.26 -29.68
CA ASP A 314 2.77 19.41 -30.15
C ASP A 314 1.94 18.14 -29.94
N ASP A 315 2.60 16.99 -29.94
CA ASP A 315 2.03 15.64 -29.83
C ASP A 315 2.23 15.02 -28.43
N ALA A 316 2.49 15.84 -27.40
CA ALA A 316 2.66 15.33 -26.05
C ALA A 316 1.45 14.45 -25.65
N PRO A 317 1.67 13.23 -25.15
CA PRO A 317 0.57 12.33 -24.83
C PRO A 317 -0.29 12.95 -23.72
N ASP A 318 -1.61 13.01 -23.95
CA ASP A 318 -2.56 13.24 -22.86
C ASP A 318 -2.46 12.04 -21.91
N ALA A 319 -2.33 12.26 -20.60
CA ALA A 319 -2.35 11.16 -19.62
C ALA A 319 -3.64 10.32 -19.64
N LEU A 320 -4.71 10.83 -20.27
CA LEU A 320 -5.96 10.09 -20.50
C LEU A 320 -5.89 9.12 -21.70
N SER A 321 -4.90 9.25 -22.60
CA SER A 321 -4.76 8.38 -23.77
C SER A 321 -4.10 7.02 -23.46
N GLU A 322 -3.45 6.89 -22.30
CA GLU A 322 -2.79 5.64 -21.86
C GLU A 322 -3.67 4.75 -20.98
N LEU A 323 -4.92 5.15 -20.70
CA LEU A 323 -5.88 4.41 -19.86
C LEU A 323 -6.97 3.65 -20.66
N GLU A 324 -6.83 3.53 -21.98
CA GLU A 324 -7.71 2.71 -22.86
C GLU A 324 -7.15 1.31 -23.16
#